data_AF-A0A5K1EUS6-F1
#
_entry.id   AF-A0A5K1EUS6-F1
#
_cell.length_a   1.000
_cell.length_b   1.000
_cell.length_c   1.000
_cell.angle_alpha   90.00
_cell.angle_beta   90.00
_cell.angle_gamma   90.00
#
_symmetry.space_group_name_H-M   'P 1'
#
loop_
_entity.id
_entity.type
_entity.pdbx_description
1 polymer ?
#
loop_
_entity_poly.entity_id
_entity_poly.type
_entity_poly.pdbx_seq_one_letter_code
_entity_poly.pdbx_strand_id
1 'polypeptide(L)'
;FDYFDNPGDGNTSIIIRALHDIPAGREVCLSYFPINWNYKDRQTRLSEDYGFTCNCDRCQIEMNWKDEDEEDMDEDEQMDGPDGGWDGSGDEQDFPHEYFFMKFLCDRENCGGTLAPLPPENGMPSHVLECNVCGQFKPEEDEDSGVNEDDMLDE
;
A
#
# COMPACT_ATOMS: atom_id res chain seq x y z
N PHE A 1 7.58 9.80 11.40
CA PHE A 1 6.54 10.60 12.07
C PHE A 1 7.25 11.74 12.71
N ASP A 2 6.97 12.92 12.19
CA ASP A 2 7.74 14.11 12.52
C ASP A 2 6.77 15.12 13.12
N TYR A 3 6.74 15.15 14.45
CA TYR A 3 5.85 16.04 15.20
C TYR A 3 6.47 17.43 15.29
N PHE A 4 6.66 18.08 14.14
CA PHE A 4 7.32 19.39 14.05
C PHE A 4 6.63 20.47 14.89
N ASP A 5 5.33 20.33 15.11
CA ASP A 5 4.52 21.27 15.88
C ASP A 5 4.50 21.00 17.40
N ASN A 6 5.16 19.92 17.87
CA ASN A 6 5.22 19.65 19.30
C ASN A 6 6.10 20.71 20.02
N PRO A 7 5.57 21.39 21.05
CA PRO A 7 6.34 22.40 21.77
C PRO A 7 7.51 21.77 22.53
N GLY A 8 8.73 22.30 22.32
CA GLY A 8 9.96 21.90 23.04
C GLY A 8 11.14 21.60 22.11
N ASP A 9 12.25 21.13 22.68
CA ASP A 9 13.52 20.81 21.97
C ASP A 9 13.42 19.56 21.05
N GLY A 10 12.22 19.00 20.86
CA GLY A 10 11.98 17.75 20.14
C GLY A 10 11.72 17.91 18.63
N ASN A 11 11.85 19.11 18.07
CA ASN A 11 11.48 19.43 16.68
C ASN A 11 12.32 18.72 15.59
N THR A 12 13.40 18.03 15.95
CA THR A 12 14.20 17.18 15.05
C THR A 12 14.03 15.67 15.32
N SER A 13 13.05 15.29 16.14
CA SER A 13 12.86 13.88 16.50
C SER A 13 12.16 13.14 15.35
N ILE A 14 12.77 12.04 14.91
CA ILE A 14 12.18 11.14 13.93
C ILE A 14 11.69 9.88 14.66
N ILE A 15 10.41 9.57 14.50
CA ILE A 15 9.82 8.33 15.03
C ILE A 15 9.50 7.39 13.87
N ILE A 16 10.06 6.17 13.95
CA ILE A 16 9.78 5.06 13.03
C ILE A 16 8.88 4.07 13.77
N ARG A 17 7.77 3.68 13.14
CA ARG A 17 6.81 2.70 13.65
C ARG A 17 6.72 1.53 12.70
N ALA A 18 6.66 0.32 13.24
CA ALA A 18 6.39 -0.87 12.45
C ALA A 18 4.92 -0.87 12.00
N LEU A 19 4.68 -1.23 10.74
CA LEU A 19 3.32 -1.36 10.18
C LEU A 19 2.69 -2.71 10.52
N HIS A 20 3.53 -3.73 10.71
CA HIS A 20 3.16 -5.11 10.99
C HIS A 20 4.25 -5.76 11.85
N ASP A 21 4.00 -6.99 12.32
CA ASP A 21 5.00 -7.75 13.07
C ASP A 21 6.25 -8.03 12.22
N ILE A 22 7.43 -7.84 12.82
CA ILE A 22 8.74 -8.03 12.16
C ILE A 22 9.49 -9.14 12.89
N PRO A 23 9.62 -10.34 12.29
CA PRO A 23 10.38 -11.44 12.87
C PRO A 23 11.86 -11.07 13.10
N ALA A 24 12.46 -11.65 14.14
CA ALA A 24 13.88 -11.43 14.42
C ALA A 24 14.76 -11.86 13.25
N GLY A 25 15.73 -11.00 12.90
CA GLY A 25 16.63 -11.23 11.76
C GLY A 25 16.07 -10.79 10.40
N ARG A 26 14.82 -10.32 10.33
CA ARG A 26 14.27 -9.72 9.11
C ARG A 26 14.78 -8.28 8.94
N GLU A 27 15.08 -7.90 7.70
CA GLU A 27 15.44 -6.53 7.36
C GLU A 27 14.26 -5.57 7.59
N VAL A 28 14.56 -4.37 8.10
CA VAL A 28 13.59 -3.29 8.25
C VAL A 28 13.72 -2.37 7.04
N CYS A 29 12.67 -2.35 6.22
CA CYS A 29 12.61 -1.51 5.02
C CYS A 29 11.70 -0.30 5.26
N LEU A 30 12.01 0.81 4.59
CA LEU A 30 11.17 2.00 4.55
C LEU A 30 11.10 2.52 3.11
N SER A 31 9.95 3.08 2.72
CA SER A 31 9.77 3.66 1.39
C SER A 31 10.47 5.02 1.29
N TYR A 32 11.12 5.28 0.15
CA TYR A 32 11.82 6.55 -0.11
C TYR A 32 10.91 7.62 -0.73
N PHE A 33 9.70 7.25 -1.12
CA PHE A 33 8.70 8.09 -1.78
C PHE A 33 7.28 7.69 -1.30
N PRO A 34 6.24 8.48 -1.62
CA PRO A 34 4.86 8.13 -1.33
C PRO A 34 4.49 6.74 -1.86
N ILE A 35 3.80 5.95 -1.04
CA ILE A 35 3.57 4.54 -1.35
C ILE A 35 2.55 4.34 -2.49
N ASN A 36 1.76 5.35 -2.84
CA ASN A 36 0.78 5.29 -3.93
C ASN A 36 1.38 5.49 -5.34
N TRP A 37 2.69 5.67 -5.47
CA TRP A 37 3.34 5.78 -6.80
C TRP A 37 3.27 4.46 -7.56
N ASN A 38 3.08 4.53 -8.89
CA ASN A 38 3.05 3.37 -9.78
C ASN A 38 4.45 2.76 -9.98
N TYR A 39 4.52 1.58 -10.59
CA TYR A 39 5.77 0.85 -10.80
C TYR A 39 6.82 1.67 -11.56
N LYS A 40 6.42 2.25 -12.69
CA LYS A 40 7.30 2.99 -13.60
C LYS A 40 7.95 4.21 -12.94
N ASP A 41 7.16 5.01 -12.21
CA ASP A 41 7.63 6.19 -11.51
C ASP A 41 8.61 5.83 -10.40
N ARG A 42 8.33 4.75 -9.64
CA ARG A 42 9.22 4.26 -8.60
C ARG A 42 10.55 3.78 -9.19
N GLN A 43 10.53 2.93 -10.23
CA GLN A 43 11.76 2.43 -10.84
C GLN A 43 12.59 3.55 -11.45
N THR A 44 11.95 4.49 -12.15
CA THR A 44 12.63 5.66 -12.74
C THR A 44 13.34 6.46 -11.64
N ARG A 45 12.62 6.86 -10.58
CA ARG A 45 13.19 7.62 -9.46
C ARG A 45 14.35 6.90 -8.77
N LEU A 46 14.22 5.58 -8.56
CA LEU A 46 15.27 4.78 -7.92
C LEU A 46 16.51 4.65 -8.81
N SER A 47 16.32 4.50 -10.11
CA SER A 47 17.43 4.41 -11.06
C SER A 47 18.18 5.73 -11.21
N GLU A 48 17.46 6.85 -11.35
CA GLU A 48 18.05 8.16 -11.67
C GLU A 48 18.74 8.79 -10.45
N ASP A 49 18.13 8.69 -9.27
CA ASP A 49 18.62 9.43 -8.09
C ASP A 49 19.33 8.56 -7.06
N TYR A 50 19.04 7.26 -7.03
CA TYR A 50 19.65 6.32 -6.08
C TYR A 50 20.56 5.29 -6.75
N GLY A 51 20.50 5.14 -8.08
CA GLY A 51 21.38 4.27 -8.85
C GLY A 51 21.09 2.77 -8.71
N PHE A 52 19.85 2.36 -8.40
CA PHE A 52 19.48 0.95 -8.32
C PHE A 52 18.08 0.65 -8.86
N THR A 53 17.86 -0.61 -9.23
CA THR A 53 16.55 -1.17 -9.63
C THR A 53 15.97 -1.92 -8.44
N CYS A 54 14.71 -1.63 -8.08
CA CYS A 54 14.06 -2.25 -6.93
C CYS A 54 13.47 -3.61 -7.30
N ASN A 55 13.80 -4.63 -6.51
CA ASN A 55 13.30 -5.99 -6.67
C ASN A 55 12.46 -6.45 -5.47
N CYS A 56 11.78 -5.53 -4.78
CA CYS A 56 10.86 -5.92 -3.71
C CYS A 56 9.65 -6.69 -4.27
N ASP A 57 8.96 -7.46 -3.42
CA ASP A 57 7.83 -8.31 -3.81
C ASP A 57 6.78 -7.54 -4.64
N ARG A 58 6.43 -6.31 -4.23
CA ARG A 58 5.54 -5.42 -4.99
C ARG A 58 6.05 -5.16 -6.41
N CYS A 59 7.34 -4.85 -6.57
CA CYS A 59 7.91 -4.57 -7.89
C CYS A 59 7.99 -5.84 -8.75
N GLN A 60 8.19 -7.02 -8.15
CA GLN A 60 8.19 -8.28 -8.89
C GLN A 60 6.80 -8.68 -9.40
N ILE A 61 5.75 -8.24 -8.71
CA ILE A 61 4.36 -8.44 -9.14
C ILE A 61 3.97 -7.40 -10.19
N GLU A 62 4.11 -6.12 -9.85
CA GLU A 62 3.64 -5.03 -10.72
C GLU A 62 4.40 -4.94 -12.06
N MET A 63 5.63 -5.49 -12.16
CA MET A 63 6.36 -5.51 -13.43
C MET A 63 5.65 -6.30 -14.54
N ASN A 64 4.73 -7.21 -14.17
CA ASN A 64 3.98 -8.03 -15.11
C ASN A 64 2.59 -7.45 -15.41
N TRP A 65 2.21 -6.34 -14.75
CA TRP A 65 0.94 -5.67 -15.04
C TRP A 65 1.06 -4.99 -16.40
N LYS A 66 0.02 -5.09 -17.22
CA LYS A 66 -0.04 -4.33 -18.47
C LYS A 66 -0.14 -2.87 -18.07
N ASP A 67 0.84 -2.06 -18.46
CA ASP A 67 0.73 -0.62 -18.33
C ASP A 67 -0.47 -0.19 -19.19
N GLU A 68 -1.62 0.11 -18.57
CA GLU A 68 -2.82 0.62 -19.27
C GLU A 68 -2.56 1.99 -19.92
N ASP A 69 -1.40 2.61 -19.65
CA ASP A 69 -0.94 3.88 -20.20
C ASP A 69 -0.13 3.72 -21.50
N GLU A 70 0.06 2.50 -22.03
CA GLU A 70 0.53 2.31 -23.41
C GLU A 70 -0.63 2.49 -24.41
N GLU A 71 -1.18 3.71 -24.48
CA GLU A 71 -1.81 4.21 -25.72
C GLU A 71 -0.70 4.43 -26.76
N ASP A 72 -0.16 3.33 -27.28
CA ASP A 72 0.79 3.35 -28.40
C ASP A 72 0.02 3.79 -29.65
N MET A 73 0.33 4.99 -30.13
CA MET A 73 -0.07 5.48 -31.45
C MET A 73 0.67 4.67 -32.52
N ASP A 74 0.10 3.56 -32.96
CA ASP A 74 0.41 2.99 -34.27
C ASP A 74 -0.86 2.93 -35.12
N GLU A 75 -0.86 3.74 -36.18
CA GLU A 75 -1.86 3.73 -37.25
C GLU A 75 -1.90 2.36 -37.95
N ASP A 76 -3.12 1.87 -38.17
CA ASP A 76 -3.53 0.86 -39.15
C ASP A 76 -2.89 -0.55 -39.06
N GLU A 77 -3.64 -1.55 -38.57
CA GLU A 77 -4.19 -2.63 -39.42
C GLU A 77 -5.30 -3.41 -38.68
N GLN A 78 -6.39 -3.63 -39.40
CA GLN A 78 -7.64 -4.24 -38.99
C GLN A 78 -7.52 -5.75 -38.76
N MET A 79 -7.90 -6.26 -37.57
CA MET A 79 -8.23 -7.68 -37.36
C MET A 79 -9.40 -7.85 -36.38
N ASP A 80 -10.40 -8.61 -36.84
CA ASP A 80 -11.60 -9.08 -36.16
C ASP A 80 -11.33 -9.80 -34.82
N GLY A 81 -12.25 -9.65 -33.86
CA GLY A 81 -12.22 -10.29 -32.54
C GLY A 81 -12.38 -11.82 -32.54
N PRO A 82 -12.35 -12.48 -31.36
CA PRO A 82 -13.54 -12.41 -30.50
C PRO A 82 -13.27 -12.39 -28.98
N ASP A 83 -14.22 -11.76 -28.27
CA ASP A 83 -14.68 -12.08 -26.91
C ASP A 83 -13.59 -12.37 -25.86
N GLY A 84 -12.95 -11.30 -25.38
CA GLY A 84 -12.10 -11.32 -24.19
C GLY A 84 -12.97 -11.49 -22.95
N GLY A 85 -13.39 -12.73 -22.68
CA GLY A 85 -13.89 -13.11 -21.37
C GLY A 85 -12.83 -12.78 -20.31
N TRP A 86 -13.22 -11.97 -19.32
CA TRP A 86 -12.50 -11.78 -18.08
C TRP A 86 -12.31 -13.16 -17.44
N ASP A 87 -11.13 -13.77 -17.61
CA ASP A 87 -10.74 -14.90 -16.80
C ASP A 87 -10.34 -14.33 -15.45
N GLY A 88 -11.18 -14.59 -14.44
CA GLY A 88 -10.91 -14.26 -13.04
C GLY A 88 -9.80 -15.14 -12.48
N SER A 89 -8.63 -15.11 -13.13
CA SER A 89 -7.39 -15.76 -12.74
C SER A 89 -6.44 -14.72 -12.13
N GLY A 90 -6.96 -13.86 -11.25
CA GLY A 90 -6.12 -13.10 -10.34
C GLY A 90 -5.40 -14.11 -9.44
N ASP A 91 -4.11 -14.31 -9.68
CA ASP A 91 -3.27 -15.19 -8.88
C ASP A 91 -3.41 -14.78 -7.40
N GLU A 92 -3.62 -15.75 -6.51
CA GLU A 92 -3.73 -15.56 -5.05
C GLU A 92 -2.49 -14.85 -4.42
N GLN A 93 -1.45 -14.57 -5.23
CA GLN A 93 -0.21 -13.89 -4.88
C GLN A 93 -0.30 -12.35 -4.94
N ASP A 94 -1.28 -11.77 -5.63
CA ASP A 94 -1.47 -10.31 -5.71
C ASP A 94 -2.15 -9.76 -4.44
N PHE A 95 -2.92 -10.60 -3.77
CA PHE A 95 -3.77 -10.28 -2.63
C PHE A 95 -3.04 -9.67 -1.40
N PRO A 96 -1.83 -10.14 -1.01
CA PRO A 96 -1.11 -9.58 0.13
C PRO A 96 -0.65 -8.13 -0.07
N HIS A 97 -0.35 -7.74 -1.32
CA HIS A 97 0.11 -6.39 -1.64
C HIS A 97 -1.03 -5.40 -1.76
N GLU A 98 -2.16 -5.83 -2.31
CA GLU A 98 -3.36 -5.00 -2.38
C GLU A 98 -3.91 -4.69 -0.98
N TYR A 99 -3.93 -5.68 -0.08
CA TYR A 99 -4.27 -5.48 1.33
C TYR A 99 -3.36 -4.45 2.01
N PHE A 100 -2.06 -4.43 1.68
CA PHE A 100 -1.14 -3.44 2.21
C PHE A 100 -1.54 -2.02 1.82
N PHE A 101 -1.92 -1.78 0.55
CA PHE A 101 -2.40 -0.47 0.10
C PHE A 101 -3.73 -0.10 0.74
N MET A 102 -4.69 -1.03 0.80
CA MET A 102 -5.99 -0.75 1.43
C MET A 102 -5.87 -0.36 2.90
N LYS A 103 -4.98 -1.04 3.64
CA LYS A 103 -4.83 -0.84 5.08
C LYS A 103 -3.96 0.37 5.43
N PHE A 104 -2.80 0.51 4.76
CA PHE A 104 -1.76 1.44 5.19
C PHE A 104 -1.63 2.70 4.32
N LEU A 105 -2.42 2.85 3.25
CA LEU A 105 -2.49 4.11 2.50
C LEU A 105 -3.47 5.08 3.15
N CYS A 106 -3.07 6.35 3.27
CA CYS A 106 -3.96 7.38 3.78
C CYS A 106 -5.09 7.70 2.78
N ASP A 107 -6.34 7.58 3.24
CA ASP A 107 -7.55 7.82 2.44
C ASP A 107 -7.78 9.30 2.08
N ARG A 108 -6.97 10.22 2.62
CA ARG A 108 -7.09 11.64 2.32
C ARG A 108 -6.61 11.92 0.90
N GLU A 109 -7.48 12.55 0.10
CA GLU A 109 -7.16 12.98 -1.26
C GLU A 109 -5.81 13.72 -1.32
N ASN A 110 -4.98 13.33 -2.28
CA ASN A 110 -3.65 13.90 -2.53
C ASN A 110 -2.68 13.87 -1.34
N CYS A 111 -2.90 13.01 -0.33
CA CYS A 111 -1.95 12.85 0.78
C CYS A 111 -0.80 11.90 0.41
N GLY A 112 -1.11 10.69 -0.09
CA GLY A 112 -0.11 9.66 -0.40
C GLY A 112 0.71 9.15 0.80
N GLY A 113 0.32 9.54 2.01
CA GLY A 113 1.00 9.17 3.25
C GLY A 113 0.72 7.73 3.68
N THR A 114 1.56 7.23 4.57
CA THR A 114 1.47 5.90 5.15
C THR A 114 0.87 5.98 6.55
N LEU A 115 -0.18 5.20 6.79
CA LEU A 115 -0.82 4.99 8.08
C LEU A 115 -0.02 3.95 8.88
N ALA A 116 0.26 4.21 10.15
CA ALA A 116 0.89 3.24 11.06
C ALA A 116 0.15 3.19 12.40
N PRO A 117 0.10 2.03 13.07
CA PRO A 117 -0.55 1.91 14.37
C PRO A 117 0.05 2.88 15.39
N LEU A 118 -0.81 3.41 16.26
CA LEU A 118 -0.36 4.18 17.42
C LEU A 118 0.50 3.31 18.35
N PRO A 119 1.39 3.93 19.15
CA PRO A 119 2.17 3.21 20.14
C PRO A 119 1.28 2.34 21.03
N PRO A 120 1.71 1.10 21.35
CA PRO A 120 0.90 0.20 22.15
C PRO A 120 0.69 0.75 23.57
N GLU A 121 -0.53 0.64 24.07
CA GLU A 121 -0.86 0.97 25.46
C GLU A 121 -0.89 -0.32 26.28
N ASN A 122 -0.10 -0.38 27.36
CA ASN A 122 0.00 -1.57 28.24
C ASN A 122 0.37 -2.88 27.51
N GLY A 123 1.10 -2.78 26.41
CA GLY A 123 1.50 -3.94 25.59
C GLY A 123 0.43 -4.45 24.63
N MET A 124 -0.73 -3.79 24.56
CA MET A 124 -1.77 -4.09 23.58
C MET A 124 -1.54 -3.26 22.30
N PRO A 125 -1.61 -3.86 21.10
CA PRO A 125 -1.55 -3.11 19.86
C PRO A 125 -2.72 -2.13 19.74
N SER A 126 -2.49 -1.00 19.08
CA SER A 126 -3.56 -0.03 18.84
C SER A 126 -4.34 -0.37 17.58
N HIS A 127 -5.67 -0.33 17.67
CA HIS A 127 -6.60 -0.41 16.54
C HIS A 127 -6.82 0.95 15.85
N VAL A 128 -5.91 1.90 16.05
CA VAL A 128 -5.96 3.22 15.42
C VAL A 128 -4.64 3.46 14.73
N LEU A 129 -4.74 3.77 13.44
CA LEU A 129 -3.62 4.13 12.59
C LEU A 129 -3.53 5.65 12.47
N GLU A 130 -2.31 6.19 12.39
CA GLU A 130 -2.02 7.61 12.20
C GLU A 130 -1.21 7.81 10.91
N CYS A 131 -1.57 8.82 10.10
CA CYS A 131 -0.84 9.13 8.87
C CYS A 131 0.44 9.91 9.17
N ASN A 132 1.58 9.43 8.65
CA ASN A 132 2.87 10.07 8.82
C ASN A 132 3.03 11.44 8.12
N VAL A 133 2.14 11.77 7.17
CA VAL A 133 2.18 13.04 6.42
C VAL A 133 1.15 14.04 6.96
N CYS A 134 -0.12 13.66 7.03
CA CYS A 134 -1.19 14.60 7.36
C CYS A 134 -1.71 14.50 8.80
N GLY A 135 -1.26 13.50 9.56
CA GLY A 135 -1.68 13.28 10.96
C GLY A 135 -3.12 12.81 11.14
N GLN A 136 -3.84 12.45 10.07
CA GLN A 136 -5.19 11.90 10.19
C GLN A 136 -5.18 10.52 10.83
N PHE A 137 -6.20 10.23 11.63
CA PHE A 137 -6.42 8.92 12.24
C PHE A 137 -7.43 8.09 11.45
N LYS A 138 -7.18 6.78 11.35
CA LYS A 138 -8.08 5.77 10.77
C LYS A 138 -8.24 4.62 11.77
N PRO A 139 -9.46 4.24 12.19
CA PRO A 139 -9.65 3.01 12.94
C PRO A 139 -9.30 1.81 12.06
N GLU A 140 -8.70 0.77 12.63
CA GLU A 140 -8.63 -0.53 11.94
C GLU A 140 -10.06 -1.05 11.74
N GLU A 141 -10.41 -1.41 10.51
CA GLU A 141 -11.64 -2.12 10.23
C GLU A 141 -11.44 -3.58 10.66
N ASP A 142 -12.29 -4.08 11.56
CA ASP A 142 -12.27 -5.48 12.00
C ASP A 142 -12.62 -6.39 10.80
N GLU A 143 -11.81 -7.42 10.57
CA GLU A 143 -12.04 -8.46 9.54
C GLU A 143 -13.29 -9.33 9.82
N ASP A 144 -14.11 -9.00 10.83
CA ASP A 144 -15.28 -9.75 11.27
C ASP A 144 -16.61 -9.12 10.82
N SER A 145 -16.71 -8.83 9.52
CA SER A 145 -18.02 -8.79 8.85
C SER A 145 -18.15 -9.95 7.87
N GLY A 146 -17.78 -11.14 8.35
CA GLY A 146 -18.31 -12.38 7.82
C GLY A 146 -19.84 -12.32 7.93
N VAL A 147 -20.51 -12.28 6.80
CA VAL A 147 -21.95 -12.51 6.71
C VAL A 147 -22.24 -13.81 7.47
N ASN A 148 -22.99 -13.74 8.56
CA ASN A 148 -23.49 -14.94 9.23
C ASN A 148 -24.31 -15.71 8.20
N GLU A 149 -23.80 -16.86 7.73
CA GLU A 149 -24.53 -17.78 6.85
C GLU A 149 -25.75 -18.44 7.55
N ASP A 150 -26.05 -18.06 8.79
CA ASP A 150 -27.15 -18.60 9.59
C ASP A 150 -28.49 -17.83 9.42
N ASP A 151 -28.56 -16.72 8.67
CA ASP A 151 -29.81 -15.96 8.47
C ASP A 151 -30.61 -16.35 7.20
N MET A 152 -30.35 -17.52 6.61
CA MET A 152 -31.11 -18.02 5.44
C MET A 152 -31.89 -19.33 5.66
N LEU A 153 -32.30 -19.63 6.89
CA LEU A 153 -33.40 -20.57 7.14
C LEU A 153 -34.23 -20.11 8.34
N ASP A 154 -35.32 -19.38 8.08
CA ASP A 154 -36.66 -19.62 8.65
C ASP A 154 -37.63 -18.48 8.27
N GLU A 155 -38.50 -18.75 7.29
CA GLU A 155 -39.98 -18.74 7.36
C GLU A 155 -40.63 -18.85 5.96
#